data_AF-A0A1F8MWI7-F1
#
_entry.id   AF-A0A1F8MWI7-F1
#
_cell.length_a   1.000
_cell.length_b   1.000
_cell.length_c   1.000
_cell.angle_alpha   90.00
_cell.angle_beta   90.00
_cell.angle_gamma   90.00
#
_symmetry.space_group_name_H-M   'P 1'
#
loop_
_entity.id
_entity.type
_entity.pdbx_description
1 polymer ?
#
loop_
_entity_poly.entity_id
_entity_poly.type
_entity_poly.pdbx_seq_one_letter_code
_entity_poly.pdbx_strand_id
1 'polypeptide(L)' 'MPFVQGRLRGERLTGIVTTECAHCQQPLHIEVDSEMNYRVPETDAKPLIFAPLVVVRRGAPSIIDGF' A
#
# COMPACT_ATOMS: atom_id res chain seq x y z
N MET A 1 26.35 -16.10 -2.34
CA MET A 1 26.15 -14.84 -1.59
C MET A 1 25.22 -15.14 -0.43
N PRO A 2 25.50 -14.71 0.81
CA PRO A 2 24.55 -14.92 1.89
C PRO A 2 23.28 -14.13 1.59
N PHE A 3 22.13 -14.80 1.70
CA PHE A 3 20.82 -14.16 1.60
C PHE A 3 20.62 -13.30 2.85
N VAL A 4 20.57 -11.98 2.68
CA VAL A 4 20.26 -11.05 3.78
C VAL A 4 18.75 -10.81 3.78
N GLN A 5 18.05 -11.41 4.74
CA GLN A 5 16.62 -11.22 4.91
C GLN A 5 16.34 -9.89 5.64
N GLY A 6 15.94 -8.87 4.89
CA GLY A 6 15.36 -7.67 5.47
C GLY A 6 13.97 -8.00 6.05
N ARG A 7 13.75 -7.72 7.33
CA ARG A 7 12.44 -7.80 7.96
C ARG A 7 11.89 -6.40 8.23
N LEU A 8 10.57 -6.25 8.11
CA LEU A 8 9.91 -5.04 8.61
C LEU A 8 10.15 -4.93 10.11
N ARG A 9 10.45 -3.72 10.59
CA ARG A 9 10.81 -3.47 12.00
C ARG A 9 9.60 -3.42 12.94
N GLY A 10 8.39 -3.60 12.44
CA GLY A 10 7.15 -3.40 13.21
C GLY A 10 6.86 -1.92 13.52
N GLU A 11 7.60 -1.00 12.90
CA GLU A 11 7.36 0.44 12.96
C GLU A 11 6.16 0.83 12.09
N ARG A 12 5.58 2.01 12.34
CA ARG A 12 4.57 2.59 11.45
C ARG A 12 5.18 2.78 10.06
N LEU A 13 4.48 2.25 9.07
CA LEU A 13 4.74 2.37 7.65
C LEU A 13 3.74 3.34 7.03
N THR A 14 4.24 4.14 6.10
CA THR A 14 3.44 4.90 5.14
C THR A 14 3.86 4.47 3.76
N GLY A 15 2.88 4.21 2.90
CA GLY A 15 3.07 3.90 1.48
C GLY A 15 2.47 4.98 0.61
N ILE A 16 3.03 5.17 -0.59
CA ILE A 16 2.47 6.04 -1.62
C ILE A 16 2.23 5.19 -2.85
N VAL A 17 0.99 5.18 -3.34
CA VAL A 17 0.65 4.64 -4.65
C VAL A 17 0.66 5.79 -5.64
N THR A 18 1.57 5.73 -6.61
CA THR A 18 1.61 6.65 -7.74
C THR A 18 0.88 6.01 -8.91
N THR A 19 -0.13 6.70 -9.44
CA THR A 19 -0.95 6.23 -10.55
C THR A 19 -1.43 7.41 -11.39
N GLU A 20 -2.32 7.17 -12.33
CA GLU A 20 -2.91 8.19 -13.20
C GLU A 20 -4.43 8.02 -13.28
N CYS A 21 -5.14 9.14 -13.45
CA CYS A 21 -6.57 9.10 -13.67
C CYS A 21 -6.89 8.54 -15.07
N ALA A 22 -7.65 7.45 -15.15
CA ALA A 22 -8.02 6.85 -16.43
C ALA A 22 -8.78 7.81 -17.38
N HIS A 23 -9.51 8.79 -16.85
CA HIS A 23 -10.28 9.75 -17.64
C HIS A 23 -9.43 10.88 -18.22
N CYS A 24 -8.57 11.51 -17.41
CA CYS A 24 -7.83 12.72 -17.80
C CYS A 24 -6.31 12.54 -17.87
N GLN A 25 -5.80 11.36 -17.53
CA GLN A 25 -4.37 10.99 -17.53
C GLN A 25 -3.50 11.88 -16.61
N GLN A 26 -4.13 12.55 -15.65
CA GLN A 26 -3.40 13.34 -14.65
C GLN A 26 -2.78 12.41 -13.60
N PRO A 27 -1.54 12.70 -13.13
CA PRO A 27 -0.94 11.99 -12.02
C PRO A 27 -1.79 12.07 -10.76
N LEU A 28 -1.83 10.97 -10.01
CA LEU A 28 -2.56 10.83 -8.76
C LEU A 28 -1.68 10.14 -7.73
N HIS A 29 -1.68 10.66 -6.50
CA HIS A 29 -1.01 10.04 -5.37
C HIS A 29 -2.03 9.58 -4.34
N ILE A 30 -1.89 8.36 -3.86
CA ILE A 30 -2.70 7.85 -2.76
C ILE A 30 -1.73 7.49 -1.64
N GLU A 31 -1.79 8.25 -0.56
CA GLU A 31 -1.01 7.95 0.63
C GLU A 31 -1.80 7.04 1.55
N VAL A 32 -1.17 5.98 2.04
CA VAL A 32 -1.80 4.98 2.92
C VAL A 32 -0.93 4.79 4.14
N ASP A 33 -1.53 4.83 5.33
CA ASP A 33 -0.84 4.57 6.59
C ASP A 33 -1.01 3.12 7.08
N SER A 34 -0.38 2.80 8.22
CA SER A 34 -0.42 1.46 8.82
C SER A 34 -1.80 1.03 9.34
N GLU A 35 -2.72 1.97 9.49
CA GLU A 35 -4.09 1.74 9.94
C GLU A 35 -5.06 1.65 8.74
N MET A 36 -4.52 1.65 7.51
CA MET A 36 -5.26 1.69 6.25
C MET A 36 -6.11 2.95 6.08
N ASN A 37 -5.82 4.02 6.82
CA ASN A 37 -6.35 5.33 6.44
C ASN A 37 -5.65 5.78 5.17
N TYR A 38 -6.37 6.49 4.31
CA TYR A 38 -5.80 7.03 3.09
C TYR A 38 -6.10 8.52 2.93
N ARG A 39 -5.23 9.21 2.19
CA ARG A 39 -5.48 10.57 1.71
C ARG A 39 -5.01 10.73 0.27
N VAL A 40 -5.65 11.67 -0.43
CA VAL A 40 -5.34 12.05 -1.81
C VAL A 40 -4.99 13.53 -1.78
N PRO A 41 -3.72 13.91 -2.04
CA PRO A 41 -3.27 15.29 -1.94
C PRO A 41 -3.73 16.15 -3.13
N GLU A 42 -4.07 15.55 -4.27
CA GLU A 42 -4.57 16.29 -5.43
C GLU A 42 -5.94 16.94 -5.15
N THR A 43 -6.02 18.25 -5.39
CA THR A 43 -7.26 19.03 -5.23
C THR A 43 -8.37 18.46 -6.12
N ASP A 44 -9.57 18.32 -5.55
CA ASP A 44 -10.79 17.79 -6.20
C ASP A 44 -10.73 16.35 -6.70
N ALA A 45 -9.63 15.63 -6.48
CA ALA A 45 -9.52 14.21 -6.81
C ALA A 45 -10.32 13.35 -5.82
N LYS A 46 -11.29 12.60 -6.35
CA LYS A 46 -12.13 11.67 -5.58
C LYS A 46 -12.03 10.26 -6.19
N PRO A 47 -10.88 9.59 -6.08
CA PRO A 47 -10.73 8.25 -6.62
C PRO A 47 -11.68 7.29 -5.89
N LEU A 48 -12.23 6.34 -6.65
CA LEU A 48 -12.95 5.22 -6.07
C LEU A 48 -11.93 4.24 -5.48
N ILE A 49 -11.79 4.25 -4.16
CA ILE A 49 -10.91 3.32 -3.45
C ILE A 49 -11.74 2.17 -2.90
N PHE A 50 -11.37 0.96 -3.29
CA PHE A 50 -11.93 -0.26 -2.74
C PHE A 50 -10.80 -1.06 -2.08
N ALA A 51 -10.95 -1.35 -0.79
CA ALA A 51 -10.15 -2.40 -0.17
C ALA A 51 -10.75 -3.73 -0.63
N PRO A 52 -9.98 -4.63 -1.26
CA PRO A 52 -10.49 -5.95 -1.59
C PRO A 52 -10.98 -6.62 -0.30
N LEU A 53 -12.17 -7.22 -0.35
CA LEU A 53 -12.81 -7.94 0.76
C LEU A 53 -12.14 -9.31 0.99
N VAL A 54 -10.81 -9.35 0.83
CA VAL A 54 -9.98 -10.49 1.11
C VAL A 54 -9.53 -10.34 2.55
N VAL A 55 -10.07 -11.17 3.43
CA VAL A 55 -9.46 -11.39 4.75
C VAL A 55 -8.14 -12.10 4.49
N VAL A 56 -7.09 -11.33 4.25
CA VAL A 56 -5.72 -11.82 4.29
C VAL A 56 -5.51 -12.26 5.73
N ARG A 57 -5.59 -13.58 5.97
CA ARG A 57 -5.13 -14.16 7.24
C ARG A 57 -3.72 -13.64 7.47
N ARG A 58 -3.36 -13.37 8.72
CA ARG A 58 -1.99 -12.98 9.08
C ARG A 58 -1.06 -14.03 8.47
N GLY A 59 -0.34 -13.62 7.43
CA GLY A 59 0.65 -14.47 6.79
C GLY A 59 1.82 -14.69 7.73
N ALA A 60 2.72 -15.59 7.34
CA ALA A 60 3.98 -15.72 8.05
C ALA A 60 4.74 -14.37 8.04
N PRO A 61 5.62 -14.10 9.02
CA PRO A 61 6.30 -12.81 9.17
C PRO A 61 7.10 -12.37 7.95
N SER A 62 7.42 -13.31 7.06
CA SER A 62 7.95 -13.06 5.74
C SER A 62 7.36 -14.02 4.71
N ILE A 63 7.51 -13.69 3.42
CA ILE A 63 7.09 -14.54 2.30
C ILE A 63 7.76 -15.92 2.36
N ILE A 64 8.99 -16.01 2.88
CA ILE A 64 9.76 -17.26 2.97
C ILE A 64 9.26 -18.15 4.12
N ASP A 65 8.88 -17.56 5.25
CA ASP A 65 8.34 -18.31 6.39
C ASP A 65 6.96 -18.94 6.08
N GLY A 66 6.35 -18.59 4.96
CA GLY A 66 5.06 -19.09 4.49
C GLY A 66 5.13 -20.17 3.40
N PHE A 67 6.34 -20.54 2.94
CA PHE A 67 6.58 -21.66 2.01
C PHE A 67 6.96 -22.94 2.75
#